data_AF-U9UE12-F1
#
_entry.id   AF-U9UE12-F1
#
_cell.length_a   1.000
_cell.length_b   1.000
_cell.length_c   1.000
_cell.angle_alpha   90.00
_cell.angle_beta   90.00
_cell.angle_gamma   90.00
#
_symmetry.space_group_name_H-M   'P 1'
#
loop_
_entity.id
_entity.type
_entity.pdbx_description
1 polymer ?
#
loop_
_entity_poly.entity_id
_entity_poly.type
_entity_poly.pdbx_seq_one_letter_code
_entity_poly.pdbx_strand_id
1 'polypeptide(L)'
;MLKESNHLLWSSVRAIMSQKNLDVTLIKVPAHADDPLNNHVDALAKAAHTDSHLSSRPSSELMAPCILQFNSLPVDMNIRKFIRDIFDAKSLLTLAVLPRFNSYSSTSDIDWACTKFCLNNNKQFVSHRNGRSEFCGFRIKILLDMLPTLTTLQRRKPHIYDPSWLCPQCNSSPETLDHLWTCPYILPEFSPFNTFKTLLLDLRTVCLDKFLSATPLIPLPDSFAAEFMALDCWDCDPPSISCLRLARGLIPISLTGFLGTYFSSSTIWSILDTPLHDFHFDLYVQIWLCRSIFFHHWESAQGITKKMKSSALGPSSISYPSSQISPDSSTPSLATVSLDSWVSW
;
A
#
# COMPACT_ATOMS: atom_id res chain seq x y z
N MET A 1 -12.30 15.01 26.34
CA MET A 1 -10.84 15.19 26.19
C MET A 1 -10.16 14.24 25.21
N LEU A 2 -10.09 12.91 25.41
CA LEU A 2 -9.24 12.02 24.57
C LEU A 2 -9.56 12.01 23.05
N LYS A 3 -10.76 12.46 22.67
CA LYS A 3 -11.21 12.58 21.28
C LYS A 3 -11.23 14.02 20.75
N GLU A 4 -11.01 15.01 21.61
CA GLU A 4 -11.08 16.43 21.27
C GLU A 4 -9.72 16.92 20.78
N SER A 5 -9.73 17.67 19.67
CA SER A 5 -8.59 18.49 19.27
C SER A 5 -8.50 19.72 20.17
N ASN A 6 -7.31 20.29 20.31
CA ASN A 6 -7.06 21.49 21.13
C ASN A 6 -7.49 21.28 22.60
N HIS A 7 -7.40 20.04 23.11
CA HIS A 7 -7.85 19.70 24.45
C HIS A 7 -7.03 20.40 25.54
N LEU A 8 -5.80 20.78 25.22
CA LEU A 8 -4.95 21.58 26.10
C LEU A 8 -5.50 23.02 26.23
N LEU A 9 -5.89 23.63 25.11
CA LEU A 9 -6.56 24.94 25.12
C LEU A 9 -7.86 24.89 25.94
N TRP A 10 -8.70 23.89 25.70
CA TRP A 10 -9.93 23.70 26.48
C TRP A 10 -9.66 23.48 27.97
N SER A 11 -8.57 22.79 28.32
CA SER A 11 -8.17 22.60 29.72
C SER A 11 -7.74 23.92 30.36
N SER A 12 -6.97 24.74 29.65
CA SER A 12 -6.59 26.09 30.10
C SER A 12 -7.81 27.00 30.29
N VAL A 13 -8.77 26.99 29.35
CA VAL A 13 -10.01 27.77 29.50
C VAL A 13 -10.80 27.35 30.74
N ARG A 14 -11.00 26.04 30.95
CA ARG A 14 -11.69 25.53 32.16
C ARG A 14 -10.94 25.87 33.44
N ALA A 15 -9.61 25.79 33.43
CA ALA A 15 -8.79 26.15 34.58
C ALA A 15 -8.94 27.64 34.93
N ILE A 16 -8.90 28.53 33.93
CA ILE A 16 -9.10 29.97 34.14
C ILE A 16 -10.51 30.24 34.70
N MET A 17 -11.55 29.64 34.11
CA MET A 17 -12.94 29.79 34.59
C MET A 17 -13.07 29.37 36.05
N SER A 18 -12.47 28.23 36.42
CA SER A 18 -12.48 27.72 37.79
C SER A 18 -11.69 28.59 38.76
N GLN A 19 -10.45 28.97 38.41
CA GLN A 19 -9.58 29.80 39.26
C GLN A 19 -10.16 31.19 39.52
N LYS A 20 -10.85 31.75 38.53
CA LYS A 20 -11.46 33.09 38.60
C LYS A 20 -12.92 33.08 39.03
N ASN A 21 -13.49 31.89 39.31
CA ASN A 21 -14.89 31.69 39.66
C ASN A 21 -15.85 32.40 38.70
N LEU A 22 -15.60 32.25 37.39
CA LEU A 22 -16.38 32.91 36.34
C LEU A 22 -17.58 32.05 35.96
N ASP A 23 -18.75 32.67 35.89
CA ASP A 23 -19.91 32.14 35.16
C ASP A 23 -19.87 32.67 33.73
N VAL A 24 -19.82 31.76 32.74
CA VAL A 24 -19.55 32.11 31.34
C VAL A 24 -20.69 31.60 30.46
N THR A 25 -21.34 32.53 29.76
CA THR A 25 -22.34 32.24 28.74
C THR A 25 -21.72 32.40 27.35
N LEU A 26 -21.79 31.34 26.52
CA LEU A 26 -21.29 31.38 25.15
C LEU A 26 -22.40 31.81 24.19
N ILE A 27 -22.22 32.96 23.55
CA ILE A 27 -23.15 33.50 22.55
C ILE A 27 -22.46 33.44 21.18
N LYS A 28 -23.10 32.74 20.22
CA LYS A 28 -22.61 32.69 18.85
C LYS A 28 -23.14 33.88 18.07
N VAL A 29 -22.24 34.70 17.52
CA VAL A 29 -22.56 35.84 16.65
C VAL A 29 -22.14 35.51 15.20
N PRO A 30 -22.93 35.86 14.16
CA PRO A 30 -22.53 35.68 12.78
C PRO A 30 -21.30 36.53 12.43
N ALA A 31 -20.37 35.95 11.66
CA ALA A 31 -19.21 36.69 11.16
C ALA A 31 -19.67 37.80 10.19
N HIS A 32 -19.02 38.96 10.24
CA HIS A 32 -19.29 40.12 9.38
C HIS A 32 -20.73 40.66 9.46
N ALA A 33 -21.46 40.37 10.54
CA ALA A 33 -22.69 41.07 10.86
C ALA A 33 -22.38 42.49 11.37
N ASP A 34 -23.41 43.33 11.48
CA ASP A 34 -23.32 44.69 12.04
C ASP A 34 -23.19 44.69 13.58
N ASP A 35 -22.38 43.79 14.15
CA ASP A 35 -22.00 43.81 15.57
C ASP A 35 -20.69 44.60 15.74
N PRO A 36 -20.72 45.81 16.33
CA PRO A 36 -19.54 46.67 16.43
C PRO A 36 -18.41 46.07 17.27
N LEU A 37 -18.74 45.29 18.31
CA LEU A 37 -17.75 44.72 19.22
C LEU A 37 -17.03 43.54 18.56
N ASN A 38 -17.78 42.66 17.89
CA ASN A 38 -17.21 41.55 17.14
C ASN A 38 -16.31 42.04 16.00
N ASN A 39 -16.76 43.07 15.27
CA ASN A 39 -15.97 43.68 14.19
C ASN A 39 -14.69 44.35 14.72
N HIS A 40 -14.76 44.96 15.90
CA HIS A 40 -13.57 45.51 16.56
C HIS A 40 -12.56 44.42 16.96
N VAL A 41 -13.01 43.31 17.55
CA VAL A 41 -12.15 42.17 17.92
C VAL A 41 -11.53 41.52 16.68
N ASP A 42 -12.26 41.37 15.58
CA ASP A 42 -11.74 40.85 14.31
C ASP A 42 -10.62 41.75 13.74
N ALA A 43 -10.80 43.08 13.78
CA ALA A 43 -9.78 44.03 13.37
C ALA A 43 -8.51 43.93 14.22
N LEU A 44 -8.65 43.78 15.55
CA LEU A 44 -7.52 43.58 16.46
C LEU A 44 -6.80 42.26 16.19
N ALA A 45 -7.53 41.17 15.96
CA ALA A 45 -6.94 39.87 15.65
C ALA A 45 -6.15 39.89 14.33
N LYS A 46 -6.66 40.57 13.30
CA LYS A 46 -5.96 40.78 12.03
C LYS A 46 -4.68 41.61 12.18
N ALA A 47 -4.74 42.69 12.95
CA ALA A 47 -3.56 43.51 13.24
C ALA A 47 -2.47 42.72 13.98
N ALA A 48 -2.86 41.91 14.96
CA ALA A 48 -1.94 41.05 15.71
C ALA A 48 -1.32 39.94 14.83
N HIS A 49 -2.04 39.44 13.83
CA HIS A 49 -1.49 38.44 12.90
C HIS A 49 -0.33 38.97 12.05
N THR A 50 -0.34 40.27 11.74
CA THR A 50 0.72 40.95 10.98
C THR A 50 1.87 41.44 11.85
N ASP A 51 1.79 41.29 13.17
CA ASP A 51 2.82 41.74 14.10
C ASP A 51 3.95 40.71 14.21
N SER A 52 5.18 41.14 13.93
CA SER A 52 6.40 40.32 14.03
C SER A 52 6.80 39.96 15.46
N HIS A 53 6.26 40.67 16.46
CA HIS A 53 6.48 40.36 17.87
C HIS A 53 5.51 39.26 18.29
N LEU A 54 5.86 38.00 18.01
CA LEU A 54 5.14 36.87 18.59
C LEU A 54 5.21 36.98 20.12
N SER A 55 4.07 37.30 20.75
CA SER A 55 3.90 37.11 22.18
C SER A 55 4.27 35.67 22.49
N SER A 56 5.30 35.50 23.33
CA SER A 56 5.72 34.20 23.84
C SER A 56 4.46 33.44 24.21
N ARG A 57 4.22 32.28 23.55
CA ARG A 57 3.09 31.39 23.85
C ARG A 57 2.91 31.44 25.34
N PRO A 58 1.75 31.94 25.86
CA PRO A 58 1.64 32.19 27.27
C PRO A 58 2.09 30.92 27.95
N SER A 59 3.06 31.07 28.85
CA SER A 59 3.46 30.06 29.82
C SER A 59 2.27 29.84 30.77
N SER A 60 1.11 29.56 30.20
CA SER A 60 0.06 28.82 30.83
C SER A 60 0.70 27.46 30.99
N GLU A 61 1.40 27.30 32.12
CA GLU A 61 1.55 26.03 32.80
C GLU A 61 0.30 25.24 32.45
N LEU A 62 0.46 24.27 31.56
CA LEU A 62 -0.64 23.52 31.02
C LEU A 62 -1.28 22.84 32.23
N MET A 63 -2.39 23.40 32.72
CA MET A 63 -3.07 22.97 33.95
C MET A 63 -3.72 21.59 33.80
N ALA A 64 -3.37 20.86 32.73
CA ALA A 64 -3.78 19.50 32.51
C ALA A 64 -2.94 18.58 33.44
N PRO A 65 -3.58 17.72 34.24
CA PRO A 65 -2.88 16.86 35.20
C PRO A 65 -1.96 15.83 34.54
N CYS A 66 -2.14 15.57 33.24
CA CYS A 66 -1.25 14.75 32.43
C CYS A 66 -1.26 15.28 31.00
N ILE A 67 -0.08 15.59 30.45
CA ILE A 67 0.11 16.05 29.07
C ILE A 67 0.91 14.97 28.37
N LEU A 68 0.30 14.33 27.38
CA LEU A 68 1.02 13.39 26.55
C LEU A 68 2.00 14.18 25.68
N GLN A 69 3.27 13.77 25.68
CA GLN A 69 4.31 14.39 24.87
C GLN A 69 4.84 13.41 23.82
N PHE A 70 5.23 13.94 22.66
CA PHE A 70 5.92 13.22 21.61
C PHE A 70 7.06 14.08 21.09
N ASN A 71 8.29 13.56 21.09
CA ASN A 71 9.51 14.33 20.79
C ASN A 71 9.60 15.64 21.59
N SER A 72 9.28 15.59 22.88
CA SER A 72 9.26 16.75 23.78
C SER A 72 8.23 17.84 23.43
N LEU A 73 7.32 17.57 22.49
CA LEU A 73 6.21 18.46 22.14
C LEU A 73 4.89 17.93 22.72
N PRO A 74 4.03 18.80 23.26
CA PRO A 74 2.73 18.38 23.77
C PRO A 74 1.82 17.93 22.63
N VAL A 75 1.19 16.78 22.78
CA VAL A 75 0.20 16.26 21.84
C VAL A 75 -1.13 16.95 22.11
N ASP A 76 -1.52 17.88 21.24
CA ASP A 76 -2.77 18.66 21.36
C ASP A 76 -3.83 18.30 20.30
N MET A 77 -3.72 17.10 19.75
CA MET A 77 -4.70 16.54 18.82
C MET A 77 -5.52 15.45 19.53
N ASN A 78 -6.47 14.87 18.80
CA ASN A 78 -7.21 13.70 19.27
C ASN A 78 -6.23 12.57 19.64
N ILE A 79 -6.09 12.31 20.94
CA ILE A 79 -5.10 11.38 21.50
C ILE A 79 -5.33 9.95 20.98
N ARG A 80 -6.59 9.51 20.84
CA ARG A 80 -6.89 8.18 20.30
C ARG A 80 -6.43 8.06 18.85
N LYS A 81 -6.66 9.09 18.04
CA LYS A 81 -6.18 9.15 16.65
C LYS A 81 -4.65 9.13 16.63
N PHE A 82 -4.01 9.97 17.44
CA PHE A 82 -2.55 10.03 17.55
C PHE A 82 -1.92 8.66 17.87
N ILE A 83 -2.42 7.97 18.90
CA ILE A 83 -1.92 6.64 19.28
C ILE A 83 -2.13 5.63 18.14
N ARG A 84 -3.32 5.62 17.53
CA ARG A 84 -3.58 4.73 16.37
C ARG A 84 -2.60 5.02 15.24
N ASP A 85 -2.40 6.29 14.89
CA ASP A 85 -1.53 6.71 13.81
C ASP A 85 -0.06 6.29 14.08
N ILE A 86 0.39 6.27 15.35
CA ILE A 86 1.69 5.66 15.74
C ILE A 86 1.73 4.15 15.45
N PHE A 87 0.74 3.40 15.90
CA PHE A 87 0.71 1.94 15.68
C PHE A 87 0.61 1.59 14.20
N ASP A 88 -0.14 2.38 13.45
CA ASP A 88 -0.26 2.30 12.00
C ASP A 88 1.09 2.54 11.30
N ALA A 89 1.85 3.55 11.73
CA ALA A 89 3.18 3.84 11.21
C ALA A 89 4.19 2.73 11.56
N LYS A 90 4.16 2.22 12.80
CA LYS A 90 5.01 1.08 13.21
C LYS A 90 4.70 -0.17 12.39
N SER A 91 3.42 -0.47 12.16
CA SER A 91 3.00 -1.64 11.39
C SER A 91 3.43 -1.52 9.92
N LEU A 92 3.30 -0.33 9.34
CA LEU A 92 3.76 -0.05 7.98
C LEU A 92 5.28 -0.18 7.88
N LEU A 93 6.04 0.31 8.87
CA LEU A 93 7.49 0.15 8.92
C LEU A 93 7.89 -1.34 8.99
N THR A 94 7.24 -2.13 9.86
CA THR A 94 7.48 -3.58 9.96
C THR A 94 7.25 -4.29 8.62
N LEU A 95 6.20 -3.89 7.88
CA LEU A 95 5.96 -4.39 6.54
C LEU A 95 7.07 -3.95 5.57
N ALA A 96 7.40 -2.67 5.56
CA ALA A 96 8.36 -2.07 4.63
C ALA A 96 9.76 -2.67 4.73
N VAL A 97 10.20 -3.07 5.93
CA VAL A 97 11.53 -3.64 6.17
C VAL A 97 11.62 -5.16 5.95
N LEU A 98 10.54 -5.82 5.48
CA LEU A 98 10.61 -7.26 5.19
C LEU A 98 11.69 -7.52 4.12
N PRO A 99 12.56 -8.55 4.29
CA PRO A 99 13.68 -8.81 3.39
C PRO A 99 13.31 -8.93 1.91
N ARG A 100 12.09 -9.42 1.64
CA ARG A 100 11.55 -9.56 0.28
C ARG A 100 11.42 -8.25 -0.50
N PHE A 101 11.29 -7.12 0.20
CA PHE A 101 11.27 -5.79 -0.43
C PHE A 101 12.68 -5.22 -0.67
N ASN A 102 13.69 -5.77 0.01
CA ASN A 102 15.09 -5.34 -0.10
C ASN A 102 15.86 -6.06 -1.21
N SER A 103 15.31 -7.12 -1.80
CA SER A 103 16.02 -7.96 -2.78
C SER A 103 16.33 -7.26 -4.11
N TYR A 104 15.60 -6.18 -4.44
CA TYR A 104 15.63 -5.56 -5.77
C TYR A 104 16.00 -4.06 -5.78
N SER A 105 15.97 -3.38 -4.62
CA SER A 105 16.20 -1.93 -4.51
C SER A 105 16.09 -1.47 -3.05
N SER A 106 16.34 -0.18 -2.80
CA SER A 106 16.01 0.46 -1.52
C SER A 106 14.50 0.50 -1.27
N THR A 107 14.12 0.39 0.01
CA THR A 107 12.73 0.62 0.48
C THR A 107 12.32 2.08 0.37
N SER A 108 13.29 2.99 0.18
CA SER A 108 13.05 4.41 -0.06
C SER A 108 12.43 4.72 -1.43
N ASP A 109 12.52 3.78 -2.37
CA ASP A 109 12.02 3.97 -3.73
C ASP A 109 10.50 3.77 -3.85
N ILE A 110 9.85 3.41 -2.73
CA ILE A 110 8.42 3.11 -2.65
C ILE A 110 7.74 4.19 -1.83
N ASP A 111 6.67 4.77 -2.38
CA ASP A 111 5.75 5.59 -1.60
C ASP A 111 4.85 4.67 -0.76
N TRP A 112 5.30 4.38 0.46
CA TRP A 112 4.57 3.50 1.40
C TRP A 112 3.24 4.09 1.85
N ALA A 113 3.09 5.42 1.85
CA ALA A 113 1.85 6.08 2.22
C ALA A 113 0.79 5.88 1.13
N CYS A 114 1.16 6.15 -0.14
CA CYS A 114 0.30 5.90 -1.29
C CYS A 114 0.00 4.41 -1.44
N THR A 115 1.02 3.55 -1.29
CA THR A 115 0.87 2.09 -1.35
C THR A 115 -0.13 1.59 -0.30
N LYS A 116 0.00 2.03 0.96
CA LYS A 116 -0.95 1.70 2.02
C LYS A 116 -2.34 2.22 1.70
N PHE A 117 -2.47 3.43 1.16
CA PHE A 117 -3.76 4.00 0.78
C PHE A 117 -4.47 3.13 -0.26
N CYS A 118 -3.79 2.80 -1.36
CA CYS A 118 -4.35 2.00 -2.46
C CYS A 118 -4.59 0.53 -2.07
N LEU A 119 -3.84 0.00 -1.08
CA LEU A 119 -4.10 -1.32 -0.52
C LEU A 119 -5.33 -1.33 0.41
N ASN A 120 -5.50 -0.26 1.19
CA ASN A 120 -6.54 -0.18 2.23
C ASN A 120 -7.89 0.30 1.73
N ASN A 121 -7.99 0.89 0.53
CA ASN A 121 -9.26 1.41 -0.01
C ASN A 121 -10.17 0.28 -0.51
N ASN A 122 -10.36 -0.69 0.38
CA ASN A 122 -11.22 -1.85 0.28
C ASN A 122 -12.71 -1.47 0.43
N LYS A 123 -13.14 -0.30 -0.06
CA LYS A 123 -14.55 0.14 -0.05
C LYS A 123 -15.47 -0.80 -0.83
N GLN A 124 -14.92 -1.75 -1.58
CA GLN A 124 -15.68 -2.78 -2.31
C GLN A 124 -15.73 -4.17 -1.62
N PHE A 125 -15.14 -4.36 -0.44
CA PHE A 125 -15.01 -5.71 0.17
C PHE A 125 -16.14 -6.09 1.14
N VAL A 126 -17.19 -5.26 1.27
CA VAL A 126 -18.31 -5.48 2.21
C VAL A 126 -19.40 -6.41 1.65
N SER A 127 -19.08 -7.24 0.66
CA SER A 127 -20.04 -8.20 0.08
C SER A 127 -19.38 -9.58 0.02
N HIS A 128 -19.87 -10.50 0.85
CA HIS A 128 -19.48 -11.92 0.94
C HIS A 128 -19.89 -12.73 -0.32
N ARG A 129 -19.70 -12.19 -1.52
CA ARG A 129 -19.87 -12.96 -2.77
C ARG A 129 -18.56 -13.69 -3.09
N ASN A 130 -18.69 -14.98 -3.40
CA ASN A 130 -17.67 -16.04 -3.51
C ASN A 130 -16.49 -15.84 -4.48
N GLY A 131 -16.12 -14.61 -4.87
CA GLY A 131 -14.88 -14.33 -5.63
C GLY A 131 -14.07 -13.13 -5.09
N ARG A 132 -14.64 -12.33 -4.19
CA ARG A 132 -13.97 -11.12 -3.66
C ARG A 132 -12.88 -11.42 -2.63
N SER A 133 -12.96 -12.55 -1.93
CA SER A 133 -11.91 -13.02 -1.01
C SER A 133 -10.65 -13.46 -1.75
N GLU A 134 -10.80 -14.10 -2.91
CA GLU A 134 -9.68 -14.65 -3.68
C GLU A 134 -8.86 -13.57 -4.36
N PHE A 135 -9.53 -12.58 -4.97
CA PHE A 135 -8.85 -11.41 -5.51
C PHE A 135 -8.11 -10.61 -4.43
N CYS A 136 -8.72 -10.43 -3.26
CA CYS A 136 -8.07 -9.79 -2.12
C CYS A 136 -6.81 -10.59 -1.69
N GLY A 137 -6.95 -11.91 -1.62
CA GLY A 137 -5.85 -12.83 -1.36
C GLY A 137 -4.76 -12.75 -2.42
N PHE A 138 -5.12 -12.62 -3.70
CA PHE A 138 -4.18 -12.40 -4.80
C PHE A 138 -3.40 -11.10 -4.61
N ARG A 139 -4.06 -9.97 -4.36
CA ARG A 139 -3.39 -8.67 -4.12
C ARG A 139 -2.40 -8.73 -2.97
N ILE A 140 -2.78 -9.36 -1.85
CA ILE A 140 -1.87 -9.55 -0.73
C ILE A 140 -0.70 -10.48 -1.11
N LYS A 141 -0.97 -11.55 -1.86
CA LYS A 141 0.05 -12.51 -2.28
C LYS A 141 1.02 -11.92 -3.30
N ILE A 142 0.59 -11.10 -4.26
CA ILE A 142 1.52 -10.42 -5.20
C ILE A 142 2.37 -9.39 -4.48
N LEU A 143 1.76 -8.60 -3.58
CA LEU A 143 2.47 -7.62 -2.76
C LEU A 143 3.57 -8.29 -1.94
N LEU A 144 3.27 -9.44 -1.34
CA LEU A 144 4.20 -10.17 -0.51
C LEU A 144 5.08 -11.16 -1.27
N ASP A 145 5.02 -11.27 -2.60
CA ASP A 145 5.75 -12.31 -3.34
C ASP A 145 5.49 -13.74 -2.79
N MET A 146 4.20 -14.06 -2.62
CA MET A 146 3.70 -15.28 -1.99
C MET A 146 2.75 -16.10 -2.87
N LEU A 147 2.58 -15.72 -4.14
CA LEU A 147 1.84 -16.55 -5.10
C LEU A 147 2.53 -17.92 -5.24
N PRO A 148 1.77 -19.02 -5.41
CA PRO A 148 2.33 -20.35 -5.64
C PRO A 148 2.80 -20.50 -7.09
N THR A 149 3.79 -19.71 -7.46
CA THR A 149 4.61 -19.95 -8.65
C THR A 149 5.37 -21.26 -8.49
N LEU A 150 5.80 -21.90 -9.58
CA LEU A 150 6.56 -23.15 -9.49
C LEU A 150 7.81 -23.00 -8.61
N THR A 151 8.55 -21.89 -8.74
CA THR A 151 9.72 -21.60 -7.89
C THR A 151 9.38 -21.51 -6.40
N THR A 152 8.24 -20.89 -6.08
CA THR A 152 7.75 -20.83 -4.69
C THR A 152 7.36 -22.21 -4.17
N LEU A 153 6.73 -23.04 -5.02
CA LEU A 153 6.33 -24.40 -4.68
C LEU A 153 7.53 -25.34 -4.53
N GLN A 154 8.54 -25.27 -5.41
CA GLN A 154 9.82 -25.98 -5.31
C GLN A 154 10.52 -25.67 -3.99
N ARG A 155 10.55 -24.40 -3.57
CA ARG A 155 11.14 -23.99 -2.28
C ARG A 155 10.35 -24.54 -1.08
N ARG A 156 9.01 -24.55 -1.14
CA ARG A 156 8.16 -24.96 -0.01
C ARG A 156 7.97 -26.48 0.10
N LYS A 157 7.97 -27.18 -1.03
CA LYS A 157 7.72 -28.64 -1.13
C LYS A 157 8.66 -29.29 -2.15
N PRO A 158 9.98 -29.30 -1.91
CA PRO A 158 10.96 -29.86 -2.84
C PRO A 158 10.81 -31.37 -3.07
N HIS A 159 10.11 -32.08 -2.18
CA HIS A 159 9.78 -33.50 -2.31
C HIS A 159 8.59 -33.76 -3.26
N ILE A 160 7.85 -32.73 -3.69
CA ILE A 160 6.73 -32.82 -4.63
C ILE A 160 7.10 -32.17 -5.97
N TYR A 161 7.77 -31.02 -5.91
CA TYR A 161 8.11 -30.24 -7.09
C TYR A 161 9.59 -30.34 -7.38
N ASP A 162 9.94 -30.98 -8.49
CA ASP A 162 11.32 -31.16 -8.92
C ASP A 162 11.99 -29.80 -9.20
N PRO A 163 13.15 -29.50 -8.59
CA PRO A 163 13.88 -28.26 -8.83
C PRO A 163 14.31 -28.01 -10.28
N SER A 164 14.41 -29.06 -11.11
CA SER A 164 14.77 -28.96 -12.53
C SER A 164 13.61 -28.51 -13.42
N TRP A 165 12.36 -28.54 -12.93
CA TRP A 165 11.21 -28.11 -13.71
C TRP A 165 11.25 -26.61 -13.97
N LEU A 166 11.04 -26.26 -15.24
CA LEU A 166 10.92 -24.90 -15.73
C LEU A 166 9.46 -24.47 -15.77
N CYS A 167 9.23 -23.22 -16.13
CA CYS A 167 7.90 -22.65 -16.31
C CYS A 167 7.04 -23.55 -17.20
N PRO A 168 5.90 -24.06 -16.70
CA PRO A 168 5.05 -24.97 -17.46
C PRO A 168 4.51 -24.38 -18.76
N GLN A 169 4.45 -23.04 -18.84
CA GLN A 169 3.90 -22.30 -19.97
C GLN A 169 4.91 -22.10 -21.13
N CYS A 170 6.19 -21.90 -20.84
CA CYS A 170 7.21 -21.60 -21.87
C CYS A 170 8.38 -22.61 -21.90
N ASN A 171 8.54 -23.41 -20.85
CA ASN A 171 9.60 -24.40 -20.65
C ASN A 171 11.03 -23.86 -20.89
N SER A 172 11.26 -22.56 -20.68
CA SER A 172 12.54 -21.91 -20.99
C SER A 172 13.27 -21.31 -19.78
N SER A 173 12.54 -20.99 -18.72
CA SER A 173 13.09 -20.35 -17.51
C SER A 173 12.29 -20.70 -16.26
N PRO A 174 12.85 -20.50 -15.05
CA PRO A 174 12.10 -20.71 -13.82
C PRO A 174 10.88 -19.80 -13.73
N GLU A 175 9.74 -20.35 -13.31
CA GLU A 175 8.54 -19.54 -13.08
C GLU A 175 8.64 -18.77 -11.76
N THR A 176 9.26 -17.60 -11.80
CA THR A 176 9.23 -16.60 -10.72
C THR A 176 7.98 -15.72 -10.82
N LEU A 177 7.74 -14.87 -9.82
CA LEU A 177 6.66 -13.88 -9.93
C LEU A 177 6.92 -12.89 -11.08
N ASP A 178 8.17 -12.46 -11.28
CA ASP A 178 8.51 -11.60 -12.42
C ASP A 178 8.34 -12.32 -13.76
N HIS A 179 8.63 -13.62 -13.80
CA HIS A 179 8.38 -14.44 -14.98
C HIS A 179 6.88 -14.56 -15.30
N LEU A 180 5.99 -14.51 -14.31
CA LEU A 180 4.55 -14.54 -14.56
C LEU A 180 4.09 -13.39 -15.48
N TRP A 181 4.73 -12.23 -15.38
CA TRP A 181 4.45 -11.04 -16.19
C TRP A 181 5.22 -11.02 -17.52
N THR A 182 6.32 -11.79 -17.62
CA THR A 182 7.24 -11.76 -18.76
C THR A 182 7.29 -13.07 -19.54
N CYS A 183 6.46 -14.04 -19.17
CA CYS A 183 6.39 -15.33 -19.81
C CYS A 183 5.96 -15.14 -21.27
N PRO A 184 6.78 -15.55 -22.27
CA PRO A 184 6.41 -15.41 -23.67
C PRO A 184 5.24 -16.33 -24.05
N TYR A 185 5.01 -17.40 -23.29
CA TYR A 185 4.12 -18.52 -23.61
C TYR A 185 4.46 -19.18 -24.96
N ILE A 186 4.11 -20.46 -25.12
CA ILE A 186 4.36 -21.16 -26.41
C ILE A 186 3.50 -20.56 -27.54
N LEU A 187 2.32 -20.04 -27.22
CA LEU A 187 1.44 -19.35 -28.16
C LEU A 187 1.50 -17.83 -27.92
N PRO A 188 2.20 -17.05 -28.75
CA PRO A 188 2.44 -15.62 -28.51
C PRO A 188 1.15 -14.78 -28.34
N GLU A 189 0.06 -15.19 -28.99
CA GLU A 189 -1.26 -14.54 -28.92
C GLU A 189 -1.88 -14.62 -27.51
N PHE A 190 -1.49 -15.62 -26.72
CA PHE A 190 -1.94 -15.83 -25.33
C PHE A 190 -0.81 -15.60 -24.32
N SER A 191 0.21 -14.86 -24.74
CA SER A 191 1.38 -14.54 -23.92
C SER A 191 0.98 -13.67 -22.72
N PRO A 192 1.24 -14.11 -21.47
CA PRO A 192 1.13 -13.25 -20.31
C PRO A 192 1.88 -11.92 -20.45
N PHE A 193 3.00 -11.91 -21.18
CA PHE A 193 3.76 -10.69 -21.46
C PHE A 193 2.99 -9.68 -22.31
N ASN A 194 2.36 -10.14 -23.40
CA ASN A 194 1.55 -9.26 -24.24
C ASN A 194 0.32 -8.74 -23.48
N THR A 195 -0.34 -9.61 -22.70
CA THR A 195 -1.45 -9.20 -21.82
C THR A 195 -1.00 -8.16 -20.80
N PHE A 196 0.12 -8.41 -20.11
CA PHE A 196 0.68 -7.48 -19.12
C PHE A 196 1.00 -6.11 -19.74
N LYS A 197 1.63 -6.10 -20.92
CA LYS A 197 1.95 -4.88 -21.68
C LYS A 197 0.69 -4.08 -22.01
N THR A 198 -0.35 -4.72 -22.53
CA THR A 198 -1.63 -4.06 -22.83
C THR A 198 -2.26 -3.45 -21.56
N LEU A 199 -2.35 -4.23 -20.49
CA LEU A 199 -2.95 -3.77 -19.23
C LEU A 199 -2.17 -2.60 -18.60
N LEU A 200 -0.84 -2.60 -18.71
CA LEU A 200 -0.01 -1.51 -18.22
C LEU A 200 -0.20 -0.24 -19.06
N LEU A 201 -0.31 -0.37 -20.39
CA LEU A 201 -0.60 0.75 -21.29
C LEU A 201 -1.97 1.36 -21.00
N ASP A 202 -2.97 0.52 -20.73
CA ASP A 202 -4.32 0.96 -20.36
C ASP A 202 -4.30 1.68 -19.01
N LEU A 203 -3.64 1.11 -17.99
CA LEU A 203 -3.45 1.76 -16.69
C LEU A 203 -2.82 3.15 -16.86
N ARG A 204 -1.72 3.23 -17.63
CA ARG A 204 -1.00 4.48 -17.89
C ARG A 204 -1.91 5.53 -18.54
N THR A 205 -2.68 5.14 -19.56
CA THR A 205 -3.59 6.03 -20.28
C THR A 205 -4.72 6.53 -19.38
N VAL A 206 -5.36 5.63 -18.65
CA VAL A 206 -6.44 5.97 -17.70
C VAL A 206 -5.95 6.90 -16.59
N CYS A 207 -4.74 6.67 -16.07
CA CYS A 207 -4.14 7.56 -15.08
C CYS A 207 -3.89 8.95 -15.67
N LEU A 208 -3.28 9.02 -16.86
CA LEU A 208 -2.98 10.29 -17.52
C LEU A 208 -4.25 11.11 -17.75
N ASP A 209 -5.30 10.52 -18.31
CA ASP A 209 -6.57 11.19 -18.57
C ASP A 209 -7.20 11.76 -17.29
N LYS A 210 -7.14 10.99 -16.19
CA LYS A 210 -7.63 11.45 -14.88
C LYS A 210 -6.82 12.61 -14.32
N PHE A 211 -5.50 12.61 -14.50
CA PHE A 211 -4.65 13.73 -14.07
C PHE A 211 -4.85 14.98 -14.93
N LEU A 212 -5.00 14.83 -16.24
CA LEU A 212 -5.32 15.95 -17.13
C LEU A 212 -6.70 16.56 -16.83
N SER A 213 -7.64 15.76 -16.34
CA SER A 213 -8.98 16.20 -15.94
C SER A 213 -9.03 16.79 -14.51
N ALA A 214 -8.00 16.55 -13.70
CA ALA A 214 -7.95 17.01 -12.31
C ALA A 214 -7.51 18.46 -12.22
N THR A 215 -7.97 19.18 -11.18
CA THR A 215 -7.52 20.55 -10.91
C THR A 215 -6.11 20.52 -10.31
N PRO A 216 -5.08 21.04 -11.01
CA PRO A 216 -3.73 21.07 -10.48
C PRO A 216 -3.53 22.27 -9.55
N LEU A 217 -2.51 22.21 -8.69
CA LEU A 217 -2.08 23.30 -7.81
C LEU A 217 -1.38 24.41 -8.59
N ILE A 218 -0.70 24.05 -9.68
CA ILE A 218 -0.02 24.94 -10.61
C ILE A 218 -0.38 24.53 -12.05
N PRO A 219 -0.35 25.44 -13.04
CA PRO A 219 -0.60 25.08 -14.43
C PRO A 219 0.30 23.94 -14.92
N LEU A 220 -0.28 22.95 -15.59
CA LEU A 220 0.48 21.85 -16.19
C LEU A 220 1.24 22.36 -17.42
N PRO A 221 2.54 22.04 -17.57
CA PRO A 221 3.28 22.35 -18.78
C PRO A 221 2.84 21.47 -19.95
N ASP A 222 3.06 21.93 -21.18
CA ASP A 222 2.78 21.15 -22.40
C ASP A 222 3.55 19.81 -22.43
N SER A 223 4.70 19.74 -21.75
CA SER A 223 5.52 18.53 -21.63
C SER A 223 4.99 17.51 -20.62
N PHE A 224 4.00 17.86 -19.78
CA PHE A 224 3.53 17.02 -18.67
C PHE A 224 3.16 15.60 -19.13
N ALA A 225 2.38 15.49 -20.21
CA ALA A 225 1.97 14.18 -20.71
C ALA A 225 3.17 13.36 -21.21
N ALA A 226 4.11 13.97 -21.92
CA ALA A 226 5.29 13.28 -22.42
C ALA A 226 6.19 12.80 -21.26
N GLU A 227 6.42 13.65 -20.26
CA GLU A 227 7.22 13.33 -19.08
C GLU A 227 6.55 12.24 -18.22
N PHE A 228 5.23 12.33 -18.00
CA PHE A 228 4.48 11.29 -17.31
C PHE A 228 4.62 9.93 -18.01
N MET A 229 4.51 9.91 -19.34
CA MET A 229 4.59 8.69 -20.14
C MET A 229 6.00 8.09 -20.19
N ALA A 230 7.02 8.90 -19.95
CA ALA A 230 8.43 8.52 -19.92
C ALA A 230 8.92 8.05 -18.53
N LEU A 231 8.05 8.03 -17.51
CA LEU A 231 8.41 7.49 -16.20
C LEU A 231 8.76 6.01 -16.30
N ASP A 232 9.83 5.62 -15.59
CA ASP A 232 10.40 4.28 -15.57
C ASP A 232 9.39 3.18 -15.20
N CYS A 233 8.38 3.51 -14.39
CA CYS A 233 7.33 2.57 -13.98
C CYS A 233 6.43 2.08 -15.13
N TRP A 234 6.51 2.72 -16.30
CA TRP A 234 5.79 2.32 -17.52
C TRP A 234 6.62 1.45 -18.47
N ASP A 235 7.92 1.34 -18.25
CA ASP A 235 8.82 0.57 -19.09
C ASP A 235 8.60 -0.92 -18.85
N CYS A 236 8.03 -1.59 -19.86
CA CYS A 236 7.67 -3.02 -19.81
C CYS A 236 8.38 -3.88 -20.87
N ASP A 237 9.31 -3.33 -21.64
CA ASP A 237 9.96 -4.05 -22.76
C ASP A 237 11.48 -3.75 -22.85
N PRO A 238 12.32 -4.40 -22.02
CA PRO A 238 11.95 -5.30 -20.92
C PRO A 238 11.43 -4.53 -19.68
N PRO A 239 10.72 -5.18 -18.74
CA PRO A 239 10.20 -4.50 -17.57
C PRO A 239 11.27 -3.92 -16.66
N SER A 240 11.12 -2.65 -16.33
CA SER A 240 11.92 -2.01 -15.28
C SER A 240 11.56 -2.57 -13.90
N ILE A 241 12.45 -2.36 -12.93
CA ILE A 241 12.19 -2.72 -11.53
C ILE A 241 10.96 -1.96 -11.00
N SER A 242 10.79 -0.70 -11.38
CA SER A 242 9.63 0.13 -10.99
C SER A 242 8.33 -0.39 -11.60
N CYS A 243 8.35 -0.87 -12.85
CA CYS A 243 7.20 -1.52 -13.49
C CYS A 243 6.81 -2.81 -12.75
N LEU A 244 7.79 -3.67 -12.45
CA LEU A 244 7.56 -4.91 -11.70
C LEU A 244 7.08 -4.66 -10.26
N ARG A 245 7.44 -3.52 -9.67
CA ARG A 245 6.92 -3.07 -8.36
C ARG A 245 5.47 -2.61 -8.45
N LEU A 246 5.14 -1.83 -9.48
CA LEU A 246 3.77 -1.40 -9.73
C LEU A 246 2.84 -2.60 -9.94
N ALA A 247 3.31 -3.63 -10.67
CA ALA A 247 2.62 -4.92 -10.83
C ALA A 247 2.33 -5.62 -9.49
N ARG A 248 3.22 -5.50 -8.50
CA ARG A 248 3.03 -6.01 -7.12
C ARG A 248 2.15 -5.10 -6.25
N GLY A 249 1.76 -3.92 -6.75
CA GLY A 249 1.03 -2.91 -6.00
C GLY A 249 1.89 -1.99 -5.13
N LEU A 250 3.21 -1.99 -5.33
CA LEU A 250 4.14 -1.07 -4.70
C LEU A 250 4.26 0.18 -5.59
N ILE A 251 3.86 1.33 -5.06
CA ILE A 251 3.82 2.57 -5.84
C ILE A 251 5.20 3.23 -5.82
N PRO A 252 5.83 3.48 -6.99
CA PRO A 252 7.14 4.11 -7.05
C PRO A 252 7.10 5.55 -6.55
N ILE A 253 8.13 5.94 -5.78
CA ILE A 253 8.27 7.32 -5.29
C ILE A 253 8.60 8.30 -6.43
N SER A 254 9.18 7.81 -7.53
CA SER A 254 9.38 8.60 -8.76
C SER A 254 8.06 9.10 -9.34
N LEU A 255 7.05 8.22 -9.40
CA LEU A 255 5.72 8.54 -9.88
C LEU A 255 5.02 9.57 -8.99
N THR A 256 4.96 9.33 -7.67
CA THR A 256 4.28 10.27 -6.76
C THR A 256 5.06 11.55 -6.53
N GLY A 257 6.39 11.50 -6.62
CA GLY A 257 7.27 12.68 -6.61
C GLY A 257 7.05 13.58 -7.83
N PHE A 258 7.02 13.00 -9.04
CA PHE A 258 6.68 13.73 -10.26
C PHE A 258 5.30 14.39 -10.14
N LEU A 259 4.27 13.61 -9.80
CA LEU A 259 2.90 14.12 -9.65
C LEU A 259 2.76 15.14 -8.52
N GLY A 260 3.56 15.00 -7.46
CA GLY A 260 3.57 15.88 -6.29
C GLY A 260 4.01 17.31 -6.58
N THR A 261 4.64 17.55 -7.73
CA THR A 261 4.95 18.91 -8.20
C THR A 261 3.69 19.66 -8.65
N TYR A 262 2.64 18.95 -9.07
CA TYR A 262 1.43 19.53 -9.65
C TYR A 262 0.17 19.28 -8.81
N PHE A 263 0.12 18.21 -8.02
CA PHE A 263 -1.10 17.78 -7.33
C PHE A 263 -0.86 17.54 -5.84
N SER A 264 -1.91 17.71 -5.03
CA SER A 264 -1.89 17.34 -3.62
C SER A 264 -1.76 15.82 -3.46
N SER A 265 -1.14 15.35 -2.37
CA SER A 265 -1.05 13.91 -2.08
C SER A 265 -2.43 13.25 -2.05
N SER A 266 -3.45 13.91 -1.49
CA SER A 266 -4.82 13.38 -1.49
C SER A 266 -5.38 13.20 -2.91
N THR A 267 -5.11 14.13 -3.81
CA THR A 267 -5.53 14.05 -5.22
C THR A 267 -4.83 12.87 -5.89
N ILE A 268 -3.50 12.77 -5.76
CA ILE A 268 -2.68 11.69 -6.32
C ILE A 268 -3.20 10.33 -5.86
N TRP A 269 -3.34 10.15 -4.55
CA TRP A 269 -3.79 8.89 -3.97
C TRP A 269 -5.19 8.53 -4.46
N SER A 270 -6.10 9.49 -4.53
CA SER A 270 -7.47 9.26 -5.01
C SER A 270 -7.55 8.89 -6.49
N ILE A 271 -6.69 9.47 -7.33
CA ILE A 271 -6.66 9.22 -8.77
C ILE A 271 -6.05 7.86 -9.08
N LEU A 272 -4.97 7.48 -8.38
CA LEU A 272 -4.28 6.20 -8.59
C LEU A 272 -5.06 4.99 -8.06
N ASP A 273 -5.87 5.18 -7.01
CA ASP A 273 -6.53 4.09 -6.29
C ASP A 273 -7.38 3.17 -7.17
N THR A 274 -8.35 3.71 -7.90
CA THR A 274 -9.26 2.90 -8.72
C THR A 274 -8.56 2.28 -9.93
N PRO A 275 -7.78 3.02 -10.75
CA PRO A 275 -7.04 2.42 -11.86
C PRO A 275 -6.10 1.29 -11.43
N LEU A 276 -5.38 1.43 -10.30
CA LEU A 276 -4.51 0.37 -9.80
C LEU A 276 -5.29 -0.85 -9.33
N HIS A 277 -6.44 -0.65 -8.70
CA HIS A 277 -7.33 -1.74 -8.32
C HIS A 277 -7.81 -2.52 -9.54
N ASP A 278 -8.28 -1.82 -10.58
CA ASP A 278 -8.80 -2.42 -11.80
C ASP A 278 -7.69 -3.13 -12.58
N PHE A 279 -6.51 -2.52 -12.69
CA PHE A 279 -5.31 -3.15 -13.23
C PHE A 279 -4.96 -4.46 -12.51
N HIS A 280 -4.93 -4.49 -11.17
CA HIS A 280 -4.70 -5.73 -10.43
C HIS A 280 -5.80 -6.76 -10.66
N PHE A 281 -7.04 -6.33 -10.80
CA PHE A 281 -8.16 -7.23 -11.10
C PHE A 281 -8.00 -7.87 -12.47
N ASP A 282 -7.57 -7.12 -13.47
CA ASP A 282 -7.28 -7.66 -14.79
C ASP A 282 -6.06 -8.60 -14.79
N LEU A 283 -5.01 -8.30 -14.04
CA LEU A 283 -3.90 -9.25 -13.82
C LEU A 283 -4.41 -10.56 -13.18
N TYR A 284 -5.33 -10.46 -12.22
CA TYR A 284 -5.93 -11.63 -11.57
C TYR A 284 -6.72 -12.48 -12.56
N VAL A 285 -7.62 -11.88 -13.33
CA VAL A 285 -8.52 -12.60 -14.23
C VAL A 285 -7.80 -13.10 -15.47
N GLN A 286 -7.01 -12.25 -16.12
CA GLN A 286 -6.48 -12.52 -17.45
C GLN A 286 -5.18 -13.32 -17.42
N ILE A 287 -4.36 -13.14 -16.38
CA ILE A 287 -3.06 -13.84 -16.25
C ILE A 287 -3.14 -14.92 -15.18
N TRP A 288 -3.45 -14.54 -13.93
CA TRP A 288 -3.31 -15.47 -12.80
C TRP A 288 -4.30 -16.64 -12.85
N LEU A 289 -5.57 -16.37 -13.16
CA LEU A 289 -6.60 -17.42 -13.24
C LEU A 289 -6.32 -18.38 -14.40
N CYS A 290 -6.02 -17.84 -15.58
CA CYS A 290 -5.63 -18.62 -16.77
C CYS A 290 -4.43 -19.52 -16.46
N ARG A 291 -3.36 -18.95 -15.89
CA ARG A 291 -2.18 -19.70 -15.46
C ARG A 291 -2.55 -20.77 -14.42
N SER A 292 -3.41 -20.45 -13.45
CA SER A 292 -3.75 -21.39 -12.37
C SER A 292 -4.52 -22.61 -12.87
N ILE A 293 -5.43 -22.42 -13.83
CA ILE A 293 -6.15 -23.51 -14.51
C ILE A 293 -5.15 -24.39 -15.26
N PHE A 294 -4.28 -23.78 -16.07
CA PHE A 294 -3.25 -24.52 -16.80
C PHE A 294 -2.33 -25.30 -15.86
N PHE A 295 -1.85 -24.65 -14.80
CA PHE A 295 -0.95 -25.25 -13.82
C PHE A 295 -1.59 -26.44 -13.11
N HIS A 296 -2.90 -26.40 -12.82
CA HIS A 296 -3.62 -27.53 -12.24
C HIS A 296 -3.62 -28.78 -13.14
N HIS A 297 -3.85 -28.59 -14.44
CA HIS A 297 -3.79 -29.68 -15.42
C HIS A 297 -2.35 -30.19 -15.59
N TRP A 298 -1.39 -29.29 -15.64
CA TRP A 298 0.02 -29.64 -15.69
C TRP A 298 0.47 -30.44 -14.46
N GLU A 299 0.11 -30.03 -13.24
CA GLU A 299 0.37 -30.80 -12.02
C GLU A 299 -0.20 -32.22 -12.09
N SER A 300 -1.43 -32.34 -12.61
CA SER A 300 -2.09 -33.64 -12.77
C SER A 300 -1.35 -34.53 -13.76
N ALA A 301 -0.80 -33.96 -14.84
CA ALA A 301 0.03 -34.67 -15.81
C ALA A 301 1.38 -35.13 -15.22
N GLN A 302 1.91 -34.42 -14.22
CA GLN A 302 3.09 -34.84 -13.44
C GLN A 302 2.74 -35.88 -12.35
N GLY A 303 1.48 -36.32 -12.25
CA GLY A 303 1.03 -37.26 -11.22
C GLY A 303 0.87 -36.65 -9.82
N ILE A 304 0.88 -35.32 -9.70
CA ILE A 304 0.73 -34.64 -8.41
C ILE A 304 -0.74 -34.64 -7.99
N THR A 305 -1.05 -35.29 -6.87
CA THR A 305 -2.42 -35.39 -6.34
C THR A 305 -2.68 -34.41 -5.20
N LYS A 306 -3.96 -34.10 -4.94
CA LYS A 306 -4.36 -33.28 -3.78
C LYS A 306 -3.86 -33.87 -2.45
N LYS A 307 -3.83 -35.20 -2.33
CA LYS A 307 -3.34 -35.92 -1.14
C LYS A 307 -1.85 -35.67 -0.88
N MET A 308 -1.03 -35.64 -1.92
CA MET A 308 0.39 -35.28 -1.80
C MET A 308 0.55 -33.83 -1.34
N LYS A 309 -0.31 -32.94 -1.84
CA LYS A 309 -0.28 -31.53 -1.44
C LYS A 309 -0.76 -31.29 0.00
N SER A 310 -1.58 -32.15 0.59
CA SER A 310 -2.03 -32.02 1.98
C SER A 310 -1.15 -32.74 3.01
N SER A 311 -0.31 -33.70 2.61
CA SER A 311 0.61 -34.35 3.54
C SER A 311 1.68 -33.37 4.03
N ALA A 312 1.85 -33.28 5.35
CA ALA A 312 2.84 -32.44 6.03
C ALA A 312 4.27 -33.00 5.93
N LEU A 313 4.41 -34.26 5.52
CA LEU A 313 5.66 -35.00 5.38
C LEU A 313 5.65 -35.69 4.02
N GLY A 314 6.75 -35.59 3.28
CA GLY A 314 6.99 -36.47 2.15
C GLY A 314 6.98 -37.94 2.61
N PRO A 315 6.76 -38.91 1.70
CA PRO A 315 6.95 -40.32 2.05
C PRO A 315 8.34 -40.48 2.67
N SER A 316 8.43 -41.16 3.80
CA SER A 316 9.68 -41.39 4.54
C SER A 316 10.72 -41.99 3.61
N SER A 317 11.65 -41.18 3.10
CA SER A 317 12.73 -41.68 2.25
C SER A 317 13.73 -42.41 3.12
N ILE A 318 13.98 -43.66 2.73
CA ILE A 318 15.12 -44.48 3.11
C ILE A 318 16.41 -43.64 3.05
N SER A 319 17.25 -43.84 4.06
CA SER A 319 18.53 -43.21 4.32
C SER A 319 19.45 -43.09 3.10
N TYR A 320 19.85 -41.86 2.76
CA TYR A 320 21.10 -41.58 2.06
C TYR A 320 21.89 -40.49 2.82
N PRO A 321 23.23 -40.55 2.82
CA PRO A 321 24.06 -39.76 3.74
C PRO A 321 24.11 -38.29 3.33
N SER A 322 24.06 -37.43 4.35
CA SER A 322 24.19 -35.98 4.29
C SER A 322 25.48 -35.54 3.59
N SER A 323 25.35 -34.63 2.61
CA SER A 323 26.41 -33.70 2.23
C SER A 323 26.01 -32.29 2.69
N GLN A 324 26.97 -31.61 3.31
CA GLN A 324 26.83 -30.34 4.01
C GLN A 324 26.48 -29.19 3.06
N ILE A 325 25.39 -28.49 3.35
CA ILE A 325 25.17 -27.10 2.92
C ILE A 325 24.67 -26.33 4.15
N SER A 326 25.37 -25.24 4.45
CA SER A 326 25.17 -24.38 5.63
C SER A 326 23.76 -23.76 5.69
N PRO A 327 23.13 -23.65 6.87
CA PRO A 327 21.83 -23.01 7.02
C PRO A 327 22.04 -21.52 7.33
N ASP A 328 21.80 -20.63 6.37
CA ASP A 328 21.63 -19.21 6.65
C ASP A 328 20.19 -18.77 6.37
N SER A 329 19.68 -17.95 7.29
CA SER A 329 18.33 -17.36 7.39
C SER A 329 17.23 -18.25 7.99
N SER A 330 17.21 -18.27 9.33
CA SER A 330 16.01 -18.52 10.12
C SER A 330 14.89 -17.56 9.72
N THR A 331 13.86 -18.08 9.06
CA THR A 331 12.60 -17.35 8.87
C THR A 331 11.86 -17.28 10.21
N PRO A 332 11.43 -16.10 10.68
CA PRO A 332 10.53 -16.06 11.83
C PRO A 332 9.16 -16.57 11.38
N SER A 333 8.70 -17.62 12.06
CA SER A 333 7.35 -18.17 11.96
C SER A 333 6.33 -17.11 12.36
N LEU A 334 5.45 -16.72 11.44
CA LEU A 334 4.22 -15.99 11.76
C LEU A 334 3.09 -16.42 10.81
N ALA A 335 2.00 -16.86 11.44
CA ALA A 335 0.71 -17.26 10.91
C ALA A 335 0.72 -18.40 9.87
N THR A 336 0.41 -19.61 10.35
CA THR A 336 -0.25 -20.67 9.57
C THR A 336 -1.58 -20.15 9.04
N VAL A 337 -1.54 -19.43 7.92
CA VAL A 337 -2.71 -19.27 7.06
C VAL A 337 -3.01 -20.66 6.51
N SER A 338 -4.20 -21.18 6.83
CA SER A 338 -4.63 -22.50 6.40
C SER A 338 -4.37 -22.71 4.90
N LEU A 339 -3.81 -23.87 4.58
CA LEU A 339 -3.62 -24.38 3.22
C LEU A 339 -4.97 -24.62 2.50
N ASP A 340 -6.10 -24.45 3.18
CA ASP A 340 -7.44 -24.80 2.69
C ASP A 340 -8.03 -23.78 1.72
N SER A 341 -7.41 -22.61 1.51
CA SER A 341 -7.97 -21.61 0.57
C SER A 341 -7.67 -21.91 -0.91
N TRP A 342 -7.16 -23.10 -1.25
CA TRP A 342 -6.84 -23.49 -2.63
C TRP A 342 -7.94 -24.31 -3.31
N VAL A 343 -9.09 -24.47 -2.67
CA VAL A 343 -10.21 -25.26 -3.19
C VAL A 343 -11.55 -24.58 -2.90
N SER A 344 -11.89 -23.58 -3.69
CA SER A 344 -13.28 -23.31 -4.04
C SER A 344 -13.27 -22.74 -5.45
N TRP A 345 -13.91 -23.45 -6.36
CA TRP A 345 -13.99 -23.10 -7.78
C TRP A 345 -14.81 -21.83 -8.01
#